data_AF-A0A523C3Y4-F1
#
_entry.id   AF-A0A523C3Y4-F1
#
_cell.length_a   1.000
_cell.length_b   1.000
_cell.length_c   1.000
_cell.angle_alpha   90.00
_cell.angle_beta   90.00
_cell.angle_gamma   90.00
#
_symmetry.space_group_name_H-M   'P 1'
#
loop_
_entity.id
_entity.type
_entity.pdbx_description
1 polymer ?
#
loop_
_entity_poly.entity_id
_entity_poly.type
_entity_poly.pdbx_seq_one_letter_code
_entity_poly.pdbx_strand_id
1 'polypeptide(L)'
;MSNTILHELGEGFAGEVGGCVGFSRGQRPMLRHSFLFIPGIGEKTEARLWQSDVVTWDDLRSRIDTVGIGRSKQRVVEEYLERAIGALLDGRAAFFGMHLPVKEYWRAYGEFESKTVFLDIETTGLSLHYDRITLIGCYDGTQARVFVRGNGLEDVVDYLREYEVIVTFNGKLFDIPFVKKEFPEIRIPPIHLDLRYLLRSLGITGPLKKIEQMFHVQRPEEVQGIDGRGAAVLWSRFVRGDDTALQRLLLYNAYDTINLKALMDLCYQMKVERTGIKTGGGLRAEEPVQIKAPHYLVPGVATRVSHSEKVDIMMDSRVTGIDRGKIDRVAIEIDNLIRLIDANGHTPVAVGIDLSGSEARETGICLLRGRDAYLAVAKTDGDIISMALGARPAIISIDSPLSLPRGRCCAEDSCTCRKYGITRECERILKKKGINVYPCLIRSMQTLTVRGIMLAGLFSQQGYKVIESYPGAAQDILRFPRKRVDLEELKTDLVNMGIRVHSDREVVTHDQIDALTAALVGYFYLAGSYEAIGNPDEGYLIIPAIGSDNDLRQSKGGVACLS
;
A
#
# COMPACT_ATOMS: atom_id res chain seq x y z
N MET A 1 -29.16 7.84 66.33
CA MET A 1 -30.20 8.73 65.79
C MET A 1 -30.46 8.24 64.38
N SER A 2 -31.31 7.21 64.20
CA SER A 2 -32.78 7.31 64.03
C SER A 2 -33.10 8.15 62.79
N ASN A 3 -33.89 7.75 61.78
CA ASN A 3 -34.82 6.65 61.54
C ASN A 3 -35.09 6.63 60.00
N THR A 4 -35.33 5.43 59.46
CA THR A 4 -36.49 5.01 58.62
C THR A 4 -36.97 5.93 57.48
N ILE A 5 -37.11 5.46 56.23
CA ILE A 5 -38.36 4.88 55.68
C ILE A 5 -38.11 3.93 54.50
N LEU A 6 -38.72 2.75 54.62
CA LEU A 6 -38.98 1.69 53.63
C LEU A 6 -40.37 1.87 53.00
N HIS A 7 -40.62 1.15 51.91
CA HIS A 7 -41.83 1.03 51.03
C HIS A 7 -41.76 1.91 49.77
N GLU A 8 -41.91 1.40 48.55
CA GLU A 8 -42.79 0.30 48.10
C GLU A 8 -42.13 -0.63 47.06
N LEU A 9 -42.30 -1.94 47.27
CA LEU A 9 -42.23 -2.98 46.24
C LEU A 9 -43.67 -3.23 45.75
N GLY A 10 -43.89 -3.07 44.45
CA GLY A 10 -45.09 -3.51 43.74
C GLY A 10 -44.67 -4.45 42.62
N GLU A 11 -45.11 -5.70 42.72
CA GLU A 11 -44.89 -6.78 41.75
C GLU A 11 -45.51 -6.47 40.37
N GLY A 12 -44.86 -6.96 39.32
CA GLY A 12 -45.34 -6.88 37.94
C GLY A 12 -44.45 -7.67 36.98
N PHE A 13 -44.29 -8.97 37.21
CA PHE A 13 -43.70 -9.90 36.25
C PHE A 13 -44.72 -10.18 35.13
N ALA A 14 -44.50 -9.60 33.95
CA ALA A 14 -45.04 -10.08 32.67
C ALA A 14 -44.04 -9.69 31.57
N GLY A 15 -43.59 -10.68 30.81
CA GLY A 15 -42.33 -10.63 30.08
C GLY A 15 -42.30 -9.77 28.82
N GLU A 16 -41.10 -9.33 28.48
CA GLU A 16 -40.66 -9.04 27.12
C GLU A 16 -39.25 -9.60 26.94
N VAL A 17 -39.14 -10.54 26.00
CA VAL A 17 -37.88 -11.13 25.54
C VAL A 17 -37.47 -10.34 24.30
N GLY A 18 -36.27 -9.76 24.30
CA GLY A 18 -35.66 -9.19 23.09
C GLY A 18 -35.07 -7.79 23.26
N GLY A 19 -34.01 -7.67 24.06
CA GLY A 19 -33.19 -6.46 24.12
C GLY A 19 -32.43 -6.28 22.80
N CYS A 20 -32.87 -5.32 21.98
CA CYS A 20 -32.10 -4.78 20.86
C CYS A 20 -30.79 -4.18 21.38
N VAL A 21 -29.67 -4.68 20.86
CA VAL A 21 -28.35 -4.09 21.01
C VAL A 21 -28.39 -2.69 20.37
N GLY A 22 -27.92 -1.69 21.11
CA GLY A 22 -28.08 -0.27 20.77
C GLY A 22 -27.51 0.10 19.40
N PHE A 23 -28.39 0.50 18.49
CA PHE A 23 -28.02 1.17 17.25
C PHE A 23 -27.37 2.53 17.57
N SER A 24 -26.34 2.90 16.82
CA SER A 24 -25.94 4.29 16.67
C SER A 24 -27.18 5.07 16.19
N ARG A 25 -27.60 6.11 16.95
CA ARG A 25 -28.82 6.88 16.67
C ARG A 25 -28.80 7.42 15.23
N GLY A 26 -29.48 6.76 14.29
CA GLY A 26 -29.79 7.31 12.97
C GLY A 26 -29.62 6.41 11.74
N GLN A 27 -28.94 5.25 11.81
CA GLN A 27 -28.75 4.42 10.62
C GLN A 27 -29.92 3.46 10.38
N ARG A 28 -30.48 3.49 9.17
CA ARG A 28 -31.61 2.63 8.74
C ARG A 28 -31.06 1.26 8.29
N PRO A 29 -31.48 0.14 8.88
CA PRO A 29 -31.10 -1.20 8.43
C PRO A 29 -31.53 -1.43 6.97
N MET A 30 -30.72 -2.13 6.16
CA MET A 30 -30.99 -2.31 4.72
C MET A 30 -31.01 -3.78 4.30
N LEU A 31 -30.31 -4.66 4.99
CA LEU A 31 -30.21 -6.07 4.64
C LEU A 31 -31.59 -6.75 4.65
N ARG A 32 -32.40 -6.45 5.68
CA ARG A 32 -33.78 -6.95 5.81
C ARG A 32 -34.74 -6.49 4.72
N HIS A 33 -34.34 -5.48 3.96
CA HIS A 33 -35.09 -4.95 2.83
C HIS A 33 -34.59 -5.49 1.49
N SER A 34 -33.50 -6.25 1.47
CA SER A 34 -32.96 -6.81 0.24
C SER A 34 -33.42 -8.24 -0.01
N PHE A 35 -33.67 -8.56 -1.27
CA PHE A 35 -34.00 -9.89 -1.76
C PHE A 35 -32.95 -10.43 -2.74
N LEU A 36 -31.89 -9.66 -3.01
CA LEU A 36 -30.87 -9.98 -4.02
C LEU A 36 -30.03 -11.22 -3.69
N PHE A 37 -30.05 -11.69 -2.44
CA PHE A 37 -29.40 -12.95 -2.06
C PHE A 37 -30.21 -14.19 -2.48
N ILE A 38 -31.45 -14.02 -2.94
CA ILE A 38 -32.33 -15.12 -3.35
C ILE A 38 -32.11 -15.41 -4.84
N PRO A 39 -31.76 -16.66 -5.23
CA PRO A 39 -31.59 -17.03 -6.63
C PRO A 39 -32.82 -16.71 -7.47
N GLY A 40 -32.60 -15.99 -8.57
CA GLY A 40 -33.67 -15.58 -9.49
C GLY A 40 -34.37 -14.26 -9.13
N ILE A 41 -33.98 -13.59 -8.05
CA ILE A 41 -34.38 -12.21 -7.75
C ILE A 41 -33.21 -11.28 -8.03
N GLY A 42 -33.34 -10.47 -9.10
CA GLY A 42 -32.40 -9.38 -9.40
C GLY A 42 -32.99 -8.01 -9.07
N GLU A 43 -32.20 -6.94 -9.26
CA GLU A 43 -32.57 -5.55 -8.94
C GLU A 43 -33.94 -5.13 -9.49
N LYS A 44 -34.28 -5.51 -10.72
CA LYS A 44 -35.59 -5.20 -11.32
C LYS A 44 -36.76 -5.89 -10.60
N THR A 45 -36.54 -7.13 -10.16
CA THR A 45 -37.55 -7.90 -9.43
C THR A 45 -37.70 -7.36 -8.01
N GLU A 46 -36.58 -7.08 -7.33
CA GLU A 46 -36.56 -6.43 -6.01
C GLU A 46 -37.30 -5.09 -6.03
N ALA A 47 -37.00 -4.21 -6.98
CA ALA A 47 -37.68 -2.93 -7.11
C ALA A 47 -39.19 -3.07 -7.36
N ARG A 48 -39.62 -4.10 -8.11
CA ARG A 48 -41.04 -4.39 -8.33
C ARG A 48 -41.74 -4.87 -7.06
N LEU A 49 -41.06 -5.70 -6.26
CA LEU A 49 -41.57 -6.14 -4.96
C LEU A 49 -41.76 -4.93 -4.04
N TRP A 50 -40.77 -4.03 -3.97
CA TRP A 50 -40.87 -2.80 -3.19
C TRP A 50 -42.02 -1.90 -3.65
N GLN A 51 -42.24 -1.77 -4.96
CA GLN A 51 -43.39 -1.02 -5.52
C GLN A 51 -44.75 -1.65 -5.22
N SER A 52 -44.76 -2.92 -4.81
CA SER A 52 -45.97 -3.67 -4.45
C SER A 52 -46.13 -3.79 -2.92
N ASP A 53 -45.51 -2.89 -2.15
CA ASP A 53 -45.49 -2.85 -0.69
C ASP A 53 -44.92 -4.12 -0.02
N VAL A 54 -44.07 -4.85 -0.74
CA VAL A 54 -43.28 -5.97 -0.22
C VAL A 54 -41.87 -5.49 -0.01
N VAL A 55 -41.62 -4.87 1.14
CA VAL A 55 -40.38 -4.14 1.42
C VAL A 55 -39.48 -4.83 2.43
N THR A 56 -39.97 -5.82 3.18
CA THR A 56 -39.18 -6.60 4.15
C THR A 56 -39.20 -8.10 3.83
N TRP A 57 -38.29 -8.85 4.46
CA TRP A 57 -38.34 -10.31 4.48
C TRP A 57 -39.68 -10.86 5.00
N ASP A 58 -40.25 -10.23 6.04
CA ASP A 58 -41.54 -10.64 6.61
C ASP A 58 -42.71 -10.35 5.66
N ASP A 59 -42.67 -9.23 4.93
CA ASP A 59 -43.65 -8.95 3.87
C ASP A 59 -43.59 -10.01 2.77
N LEU A 60 -42.38 -10.37 2.32
CA LEU A 60 -42.22 -11.34 1.26
C LEU A 60 -42.68 -12.73 1.71
N ARG A 61 -42.36 -13.12 2.95
CA ARG A 61 -42.80 -14.39 3.55
C ARG A 61 -44.32 -14.47 3.68
N SER A 62 -44.96 -13.40 4.17
CA SER A 62 -46.41 -13.37 4.39
C SER A 62 -47.23 -13.28 3.11
N ARG A 63 -46.67 -12.71 2.03
CA ARG A 63 -47.38 -12.47 0.76
C ARG A 63 -46.89 -13.34 -0.39
N ILE A 64 -46.09 -14.38 -0.10
CA ILE A 64 -45.41 -15.21 -1.11
C ILE A 64 -46.37 -15.82 -2.14
N ASP A 65 -47.60 -16.12 -1.73
CA ASP A 65 -48.67 -16.67 -2.56
C ASP A 65 -49.36 -15.65 -3.46
N THR A 66 -49.25 -14.36 -3.13
CA THR A 66 -49.96 -13.27 -3.82
C THR A 66 -49.05 -12.43 -4.72
N VAL A 67 -47.73 -12.53 -4.60
CA VAL A 67 -46.74 -11.71 -5.33
C VAL A 67 -46.40 -12.22 -6.74
N GLY A 68 -47.15 -13.20 -7.26
CA GLY A 68 -46.96 -13.72 -8.62
C GLY A 68 -45.67 -14.51 -8.83
N ILE A 69 -45.09 -15.06 -7.76
CA ILE A 69 -43.92 -15.95 -7.81
C ILE A 69 -44.43 -17.39 -7.99
N GLY A 70 -43.99 -18.09 -9.05
CA GLY A 70 -44.41 -19.47 -9.32
C GLY A 70 -43.99 -20.45 -8.21
N ARG A 71 -44.79 -21.50 -7.96
CA ARG A 71 -44.62 -22.44 -6.84
C ARG A 71 -43.22 -23.01 -6.64
N SER A 72 -42.50 -23.33 -7.71
CA SER A 72 -41.13 -23.83 -7.62
C SER A 72 -40.15 -22.78 -7.08
N LYS A 73 -40.37 -21.50 -7.37
CA LYS A 73 -39.57 -20.38 -6.85
C LYS A 73 -39.96 -19.99 -5.43
N GLN A 74 -41.21 -20.20 -5.02
CA GLN A 74 -41.64 -19.92 -3.64
C GLN A 74 -40.84 -20.73 -2.62
N ARG A 75 -40.64 -22.03 -2.87
CA ARG A 75 -39.81 -22.90 -2.01
C ARG A 75 -38.36 -22.40 -1.88
N VAL A 76 -37.78 -21.93 -3.00
CA VAL A 76 -36.42 -21.36 -3.00
C VAL A 76 -36.38 -20.06 -2.19
N VAL A 77 -37.39 -19.20 -2.33
CA VAL A 77 -37.51 -17.97 -1.55
C VAL A 77 -37.58 -18.29 -0.06
N GLU A 78 -38.47 -19.20 0.35
CA GLU A 78 -38.62 -19.62 1.75
C GLU A 78 -37.32 -20.18 2.33
N GLU A 79 -36.67 -21.11 1.63
CA GLU A 79 -35.39 -21.69 2.07
C GLU A 79 -34.31 -20.61 2.27
N TYR A 80 -34.16 -19.70 1.31
CA TYR A 80 -33.16 -18.65 1.39
C TYR A 80 -33.47 -17.60 2.45
N LEU A 81 -34.75 -17.28 2.68
CA LEU A 81 -35.17 -16.41 3.78
C LEU A 81 -34.86 -17.05 5.13
N GLU A 82 -35.16 -18.34 5.32
CA GLU A 82 -34.83 -19.05 6.57
C GLU A 82 -33.32 -19.06 6.84
N ARG A 83 -32.52 -19.33 5.81
CA ARG A 83 -31.05 -19.29 5.91
C ARG A 83 -30.53 -17.87 6.20
N ALA A 84 -31.11 -16.85 5.58
CA ALA A 84 -30.75 -15.45 5.83
C ALA A 84 -31.09 -15.02 7.26
N ILE A 85 -32.27 -15.39 7.76
CA ILE A 85 -32.70 -15.12 9.13
C ILE A 85 -31.76 -15.80 10.12
N GLY A 86 -31.47 -17.10 9.93
CA GLY A 86 -30.52 -17.82 10.78
C GLY A 86 -29.13 -17.19 10.79
N ALA A 87 -28.61 -16.85 9.60
CA ALA A 87 -27.31 -16.18 9.47
C ALA A 87 -27.27 -14.82 10.19
N LEU A 88 -28.33 -14.02 10.09
CA LEU A 88 -28.43 -12.73 10.77
C LEU A 88 -28.55 -12.88 12.30
N LEU A 89 -29.36 -13.83 12.78
CA LEU A 89 -29.51 -14.11 14.22
C LEU A 89 -28.20 -14.60 14.85
N ASP A 90 -27.45 -15.44 14.12
CA ASP A 90 -26.15 -15.93 14.56
C ASP A 90 -25.03 -14.89 14.41
N GLY A 91 -25.30 -13.74 13.81
CA GLY A 91 -24.30 -12.72 13.51
C GLY A 91 -23.21 -13.20 12.56
N ARG A 92 -23.54 -14.05 11.56
CA ARG A 92 -22.61 -14.60 10.57
C ARG A 92 -22.87 -14.05 9.18
N ALA A 93 -21.94 -13.25 8.63
CA ALA A 93 -22.11 -12.62 7.33
C ALA A 93 -21.71 -13.53 6.15
N ALA A 94 -21.10 -14.69 6.41
CA ALA A 94 -20.66 -15.63 5.38
C ALA A 94 -21.76 -15.99 4.36
N PHE A 95 -23.01 -16.18 4.81
CA PHE A 95 -24.15 -16.42 3.92
C PHE A 95 -24.34 -15.27 2.92
N PHE A 96 -24.31 -14.03 3.40
CA PHE A 96 -24.49 -12.85 2.56
C PHE A 96 -23.28 -12.60 1.66
N GLY A 97 -22.06 -12.85 2.14
CA GLY A 97 -20.84 -12.82 1.31
C GLY A 97 -20.91 -13.79 0.12
N MET A 98 -21.54 -14.95 0.29
CA MET A 98 -21.71 -15.94 -0.78
C MET A 98 -22.83 -15.60 -1.78
N HIS A 99 -23.90 -14.93 -1.33
CA HIS A 99 -25.14 -14.83 -2.11
C HIS A 99 -25.51 -13.41 -2.55
N LEU A 100 -25.04 -12.36 -1.87
CA LEU A 100 -25.20 -11.00 -2.38
C LEU A 100 -24.21 -10.74 -3.52
N PRO A 101 -24.60 -9.99 -4.56
CA PRO A 101 -23.65 -9.42 -5.50
C PRO A 101 -22.64 -8.54 -4.76
N VAL A 102 -21.34 -8.64 -5.08
CA VAL A 102 -20.26 -7.89 -4.41
C VAL A 102 -20.53 -6.39 -4.34
N LYS A 103 -21.13 -5.81 -5.38
CA LYS A 103 -21.48 -4.37 -5.42
C LYS A 103 -22.59 -3.97 -4.43
N GLU A 104 -23.30 -4.95 -3.88
CA GLU A 104 -24.42 -4.79 -2.94
C GLU A 104 -24.07 -5.21 -1.51
N TYR A 105 -22.81 -5.59 -1.23
CA TYR A 105 -22.34 -5.89 0.12
C TYR A 105 -22.59 -4.77 1.12
N TRP A 106 -22.64 -3.51 0.68
CA TRP A 106 -22.93 -2.34 1.53
C TRP A 106 -24.26 -2.49 2.27
N ARG A 107 -25.22 -3.26 1.74
CA ARG A 107 -26.53 -3.50 2.36
C ARG A 107 -26.43 -4.27 3.68
N ALA A 108 -25.36 -5.03 3.88
CA ALA A 108 -25.12 -5.76 5.13
C ALA A 108 -24.49 -4.88 6.22
N TYR A 109 -23.96 -3.70 5.88
CA TYR A 109 -23.18 -2.89 6.82
C TYR A 109 -23.98 -2.51 8.08
N GLY A 110 -25.21 -2.02 7.95
CA GLY A 110 -26.01 -1.57 9.09
C GLY A 110 -26.30 -2.70 10.10
N GLU A 111 -26.69 -3.87 9.61
CA GLU A 111 -26.96 -5.04 10.45
C GLU A 111 -25.70 -5.67 11.07
N PHE A 112 -24.53 -5.47 10.46
CA PHE A 112 -23.24 -6.01 10.93
C PHE A 112 -22.28 -4.91 11.43
N GLU A 113 -22.77 -3.71 11.78
CA GLU A 113 -21.92 -2.58 12.19
C GLU A 113 -21.01 -2.98 13.37
N SER A 114 -21.57 -3.64 14.39
CA SER A 114 -20.83 -4.15 15.56
C SER A 114 -19.82 -5.27 15.27
N LYS A 115 -19.87 -5.85 14.07
CA LYS A 115 -18.96 -6.89 13.56
C LYS A 115 -18.13 -6.39 12.38
N THR A 116 -17.98 -5.07 12.26
CA THR A 116 -17.19 -4.42 11.23
C THR A 116 -15.84 -3.96 11.78
N VAL A 117 -14.77 -4.18 11.02
CA VAL A 117 -13.45 -3.61 11.27
C VAL A 117 -13.01 -2.74 10.09
N PHE A 118 -12.55 -1.53 10.39
CA PHE A 118 -11.89 -0.64 9.45
C PHE A 118 -10.39 -0.92 9.53
N LEU A 119 -9.73 -1.10 8.39
CA LEU A 119 -8.33 -1.50 8.32
C LEU A 119 -7.57 -0.65 7.31
N ASP A 120 -6.37 -0.25 7.70
CA ASP A 120 -5.36 0.41 6.87
C ASP A 120 -3.96 -0.12 7.26
N ILE A 121 -3.05 -0.23 6.29
CA ILE A 121 -1.69 -0.71 6.53
C ILE A 121 -0.64 0.32 6.14
N GLU A 122 0.48 0.28 6.86
CA GLU A 122 1.71 0.94 6.44
C GLU A 122 2.74 -0.10 6.03
N THR A 123 3.62 0.28 5.11
CA THR A 123 4.59 -0.62 4.49
C THR A 123 5.94 0.08 4.33
N THR A 124 7.01 -0.69 4.15
CA THR A 124 8.34 -0.13 3.81
C THR A 124 8.38 0.48 2.40
N GLY A 125 7.36 0.23 1.59
CA GLY A 125 7.25 0.65 0.20
C GLY A 125 6.08 -0.07 -0.49
N LEU A 126 5.97 0.08 -1.81
CA LEU A 126 4.77 -0.32 -2.56
C LEU A 126 4.87 -1.70 -3.22
N SER A 127 6.02 -2.36 -3.16
CA SER A 127 6.27 -3.64 -3.82
C SER A 127 5.83 -4.80 -2.93
N LEU A 128 4.82 -5.54 -3.39
CA LEU A 128 4.50 -6.84 -2.80
C LEU A 128 5.66 -7.84 -2.88
N HIS A 129 6.76 -7.57 -3.57
CA HIS A 129 7.91 -8.48 -3.61
C HIS A 129 8.96 -8.10 -2.58
N TYR A 130 9.35 -6.83 -2.54
CA TYR A 130 10.48 -6.33 -1.73
C TYR A 130 10.06 -5.75 -0.38
N ASP A 131 8.83 -5.25 -0.29
CA ASP A 131 8.35 -4.52 0.87
C ASP A 131 7.59 -5.40 1.85
N ARG A 132 7.56 -4.92 3.09
CA ARG A 132 6.94 -5.58 4.25
C ARG A 132 6.02 -4.61 4.96
N ILE A 133 4.99 -5.14 5.61
CA ILE A 133 4.05 -4.36 6.43
C ILE A 133 4.77 -3.83 7.66
N THR A 134 4.79 -2.53 7.92
CA THR A 134 5.43 -1.96 9.12
C THR A 134 4.45 -1.92 10.29
N LEU A 135 3.20 -1.57 10.04
CA LEU A 135 2.11 -1.66 11.00
C LEU A 135 0.76 -1.86 10.32
N ILE A 136 -0.22 -2.32 11.10
CA ILE A 136 -1.62 -2.46 10.70
C ILE A 136 -2.48 -1.68 11.70
N GLY A 137 -3.21 -0.70 11.20
CA GLY A 137 -4.24 0.03 11.93
C GLY A 137 -5.58 -0.68 11.81
N CYS A 138 -6.30 -0.76 12.92
CA CYS A 138 -7.63 -1.32 13.00
C CYS A 138 -8.54 -0.43 13.86
N TYR A 139 -9.79 -0.24 13.44
CA TYR A 139 -10.81 0.43 14.23
C TYR A 139 -12.10 -0.38 14.15
N ASP A 140 -12.71 -0.68 15.29
CA ASP A 140 -13.94 -1.49 15.36
C ASP A 140 -15.22 -0.65 15.45
N GLY A 141 -15.10 0.67 15.29
CA GLY A 141 -16.17 1.64 15.51
C GLY A 141 -16.22 2.19 16.93
N THR A 142 -15.44 1.65 17.86
CA THR A 142 -15.33 2.12 19.24
C THR A 142 -13.88 2.35 19.68
N GLN A 143 -12.97 1.43 19.36
CA GLN A 143 -11.59 1.44 19.82
C GLN A 143 -10.63 1.27 18.64
N ALA A 144 -9.56 2.08 18.64
CA ALA A 144 -8.45 1.92 17.73
C ALA A 144 -7.44 0.91 18.28
N ARG A 145 -6.88 0.09 17.40
CA ARG A 145 -5.81 -0.84 17.70
C ARG A 145 -4.76 -0.75 16.61
N VAL A 146 -3.50 -0.82 17.00
CA VAL A 146 -2.37 -0.85 16.07
C VAL A 146 -1.50 -2.06 16.37
N PHE A 147 -1.10 -2.76 15.33
CA PHE A 147 -0.18 -3.90 15.38
C PHE A 147 1.12 -3.50 14.69
N VAL A 148 2.27 -3.65 15.34
CA VAL A 148 3.55 -3.11 14.85
C VAL A 148 4.53 -4.26 14.59
N ARG A 149 5.27 -4.20 13.48
CA ARG A 149 6.29 -5.19 13.13
C ARG A 149 7.27 -5.43 14.29
N GLY A 150 7.57 -6.70 14.57
CA GLY A 150 8.42 -7.13 15.69
C GLY A 150 7.77 -6.99 17.08
N ASN A 151 6.55 -6.46 17.14
CA ASN A 151 5.86 -6.07 18.37
C ASN A 151 4.36 -6.43 18.29
N GLY A 152 4.06 -7.70 18.01
CA GLY A 152 2.70 -8.25 17.97
C GLY A 152 1.97 -8.00 16.64
N LEU A 153 2.69 -7.93 15.51
CA LEU A 153 2.06 -7.77 14.19
C LEU A 153 1.16 -8.97 13.85
N GLU A 154 1.60 -10.16 14.24
CA GLU A 154 0.98 -11.46 14.05
C GLU A 154 -0.38 -11.60 14.76
N ASP A 155 -0.61 -10.84 15.83
CA ASP A 155 -1.86 -10.87 16.60
C ASP A 155 -3.08 -10.42 15.75
N VAL A 156 -2.83 -9.75 14.61
CA VAL A 156 -3.86 -9.38 13.63
C VAL A 156 -4.62 -10.61 13.09
N VAL A 157 -3.96 -11.77 13.04
CA VAL A 157 -4.55 -13.01 12.49
C VAL A 157 -5.73 -13.47 13.33
N ASP A 158 -5.59 -13.44 14.66
CA ASP A 158 -6.67 -13.79 15.57
C ASP A 158 -7.67 -12.66 15.70
N TYR A 159 -7.20 -11.41 15.73
CA TYR A 159 -8.07 -10.24 15.82
C TYR A 159 -9.10 -10.17 14.69
N LEU A 160 -8.69 -10.39 13.43
CA LEU A 160 -9.62 -10.34 12.29
C LEU A 160 -10.67 -11.46 12.28
N ARG A 161 -10.48 -12.55 13.04
CA ARG A 161 -11.46 -13.64 13.14
C ARG A 161 -12.73 -13.24 13.91
N GLU A 162 -12.67 -12.18 14.69
CA GLU A 162 -13.80 -11.70 15.50
C GLU A 162 -14.85 -10.93 14.67
N TYR A 163 -14.49 -10.56 13.44
CA TYR A 163 -15.25 -9.68 12.55
C TYR A 163 -15.81 -10.41 11.33
N GLU A 164 -16.92 -9.90 10.82
CA GLU A 164 -17.66 -10.45 9.69
C GLU A 164 -17.63 -9.52 8.46
N VAL A 165 -17.33 -8.23 8.69
CA VAL A 165 -17.17 -7.21 7.67
C VAL A 165 -15.83 -6.51 7.84
N ILE A 166 -15.11 -6.31 6.74
CA ILE A 166 -13.89 -5.49 6.70
C ILE A 166 -14.08 -4.32 5.73
N VAL A 167 -13.71 -3.13 6.17
CA VAL A 167 -13.75 -1.89 5.38
C VAL A 167 -12.33 -1.38 5.18
N THR A 168 -11.99 -1.04 3.93
CA THR A 168 -10.66 -0.51 3.56
C THR A 168 -10.82 0.58 2.50
N PHE A 169 -9.79 1.38 2.26
CA PHE A 169 -9.72 2.23 1.05
C PHE A 169 -8.67 1.69 0.08
N ASN A 170 -9.09 1.22 -1.11
CA ASN A 170 -8.20 0.58 -2.09
C ASN A 170 -7.54 -0.74 -1.62
N GLY A 171 -8.02 -1.31 -0.51
CA GLY A 171 -7.46 -2.53 0.07
C GLY A 171 -7.57 -3.77 -0.80
N LYS A 172 -8.48 -3.80 -1.77
CA LYS A 172 -8.57 -4.93 -2.71
C LYS A 172 -7.30 -5.08 -3.57
N LEU A 173 -6.63 -3.96 -3.86
CA LEU A 173 -5.44 -3.93 -4.72
C LEU A 173 -4.13 -3.78 -3.94
N PHE A 174 -4.19 -3.41 -2.65
CA PHE A 174 -3.00 -3.10 -1.85
C PHE A 174 -3.01 -3.84 -0.51
N ASP A 175 -3.83 -3.40 0.45
CA ASP A 175 -3.83 -3.88 1.83
C ASP A 175 -4.02 -5.39 1.95
N ILE A 176 -5.09 -5.93 1.35
CA ILE A 176 -5.42 -7.36 1.46
C ILE A 176 -4.35 -8.25 0.79
N PRO A 177 -3.83 -7.92 -0.41
CA PRO A 177 -2.66 -8.62 -0.96
C PRO A 177 -1.44 -8.63 -0.03
N PHE A 178 -1.08 -7.50 0.59
CA PHE A 178 0.04 -7.41 1.52
C PHE A 178 -0.20 -8.29 2.75
N VAL A 179 -1.37 -8.16 3.37
CA VAL A 179 -1.76 -8.91 4.56
C VAL A 179 -1.77 -10.42 4.30
N LYS A 180 -2.28 -10.87 3.15
CA LYS A 180 -2.25 -12.30 2.77
C LYS A 180 -0.87 -12.83 2.43
N LYS A 181 0.02 -11.98 1.89
CA LYS A 181 1.41 -12.38 1.65
C LYS A 181 2.14 -12.55 2.97
N GLU A 182 1.95 -11.62 3.91
CA GLU A 182 2.61 -11.64 5.22
C GLU A 182 2.07 -12.77 6.09
N PHE A 183 0.76 -13.04 6.04
CA PHE A 183 0.07 -14.05 6.83
C PHE A 183 -0.78 -14.96 5.93
N PRO A 184 -0.20 -16.01 5.32
CA PRO A 184 -0.93 -16.92 4.42
C PRO A 184 -2.15 -17.61 5.04
N GLU A 185 -2.14 -17.78 6.36
CA GLU A 185 -3.18 -18.39 7.18
C GLU A 185 -4.34 -17.44 7.55
N ILE A 186 -4.23 -16.16 7.20
CA ILE A 186 -5.19 -15.15 7.65
C ILE A 186 -6.57 -15.37 7.02
N ARG A 187 -7.60 -15.29 7.87
CA ARG A 187 -9.00 -15.31 7.43
C ARG A 187 -9.50 -13.88 7.31
N ILE A 188 -9.62 -13.41 6.07
CA ILE A 188 -10.28 -12.12 5.79
C ILE A 188 -11.79 -12.25 6.03
N PRO A 189 -12.44 -11.28 6.70
CA PRO A 189 -13.88 -11.29 6.89
C PRO A 189 -14.65 -11.49 5.56
N PRO A 190 -15.75 -12.26 5.57
CA PRO A 190 -16.42 -12.70 4.34
C PRO A 190 -17.01 -11.56 3.50
N ILE A 191 -17.28 -10.41 4.11
CA ILE A 191 -17.72 -9.20 3.41
C ILE A 191 -16.60 -8.17 3.43
N HIS A 192 -16.09 -7.84 2.24
CA HIS A 192 -15.08 -6.78 2.05
C HIS A 192 -15.70 -5.56 1.35
N LEU A 193 -15.79 -4.46 2.07
CA LEU A 193 -16.24 -3.16 1.58
C LEU A 193 -15.04 -2.26 1.26
N ASP A 194 -14.60 -2.28 0.00
CA ASP A 194 -13.58 -1.34 -0.46
C ASP A 194 -14.22 -0.01 -0.88
N LEU A 195 -13.98 1.02 -0.07
CA LEU A 195 -14.57 2.36 -0.25
C LEU A 195 -14.21 2.99 -1.59
N ARG A 196 -13.05 2.66 -2.19
CA ARG A 196 -12.70 3.17 -3.53
C ARG A 196 -13.74 2.75 -4.58
N TYR A 197 -14.26 1.53 -4.48
CA TYR A 197 -15.28 1.04 -5.41
C TYR A 197 -16.68 1.52 -5.02
N LEU A 198 -16.98 1.56 -3.72
CA LEU A 198 -18.27 2.03 -3.23
C LEU A 198 -18.50 3.51 -3.56
N LEU A 199 -17.54 4.39 -3.28
CA LEU A 199 -17.59 5.82 -3.62
C LEU A 199 -17.70 6.05 -5.13
N ARG A 200 -16.96 5.29 -5.94
CA ARG A 200 -17.07 5.36 -7.40
C ARG A 200 -18.46 5.01 -7.91
N SER A 201 -19.13 4.04 -7.28
CA SER A 201 -20.53 3.73 -7.62
C SER A 201 -21.51 4.86 -7.27
N LEU A 202 -21.08 5.82 -6.44
CA LEU A 202 -21.79 7.04 -6.13
C LEU A 202 -21.37 8.24 -7.02
N GLY A 203 -20.38 8.05 -7.91
CA GLY A 203 -19.84 9.09 -8.78
C GLY A 203 -18.62 9.82 -8.20
N ILE A 204 -18.07 9.37 -7.07
CA ILE A 204 -16.96 10.02 -6.37
C ILE A 204 -15.67 9.25 -6.65
N THR A 205 -14.62 9.95 -7.09
CA THR A 205 -13.32 9.35 -7.37
C THR A 205 -12.19 10.27 -6.92
N GLY A 206 -11.07 9.68 -6.48
CA GLY A 206 -9.89 10.42 -6.05
C GLY A 206 -9.10 9.66 -5.00
N PRO A 207 -7.94 10.20 -4.58
CA PRO A 207 -7.23 9.76 -3.37
C PRO A 207 -8.06 9.99 -2.10
N LEU A 208 -7.86 9.16 -1.07
CA LEU A 208 -8.59 9.23 0.21
C LEU A 208 -8.62 10.66 0.77
N LYS A 209 -7.45 11.29 0.92
CA LYS A 209 -7.32 12.66 1.45
C LYS A 209 -8.14 13.71 0.70
N LYS A 210 -8.22 13.61 -0.62
CA LYS A 210 -9.04 14.54 -1.41
C LYS A 210 -10.53 14.32 -1.17
N ILE A 211 -10.93 13.06 -1.03
CA ILE A 211 -12.32 12.68 -0.74
C ILE A 211 -12.72 13.13 0.67
N GLU A 212 -11.85 12.95 1.65
CA GLU A 212 -12.05 13.47 3.02
C GLU A 212 -12.25 14.98 3.03
N GLN A 213 -11.41 15.73 2.32
CA GLN A 213 -11.56 17.18 2.16
C GLN A 213 -12.89 17.56 1.51
N MET A 214 -13.33 16.82 0.48
CA MET A 214 -14.62 17.04 -0.17
C MET A 214 -15.80 16.89 0.80
N PHE A 215 -15.67 16.04 1.82
CA PHE A 215 -16.72 15.78 2.82
C PHE A 215 -16.41 16.40 4.20
N HIS A 216 -15.48 17.34 4.25
CA HIS A 216 -15.09 18.06 5.47
C HIS A 216 -14.59 17.18 6.62
N VAL A 217 -14.01 16.02 6.31
CA VAL A 217 -13.27 15.20 7.28
C VAL A 217 -11.88 15.80 7.40
N GLN A 218 -11.63 16.47 8.53
CA GLN A 218 -10.39 17.21 8.75
C GLN A 218 -9.29 16.32 9.32
N ARG A 219 -8.03 16.68 9.01
CA ARG A 219 -6.83 16.11 9.61
C ARG A 219 -6.01 17.23 10.25
N PRO A 220 -5.24 16.97 11.31
CA PRO A 220 -4.33 17.95 11.89
C PRO A 220 -3.19 18.23 10.92
N GLU A 221 -2.64 19.45 10.97
CA GLU A 221 -1.60 19.93 10.05
C GLU A 221 -0.39 18.97 10.01
N GLU A 222 -0.03 18.40 11.15
CA GLU A 222 1.11 17.49 11.36
C GLU A 222 1.08 16.23 10.46
N VAL A 223 -0.11 15.79 10.02
CA VAL A 223 -0.31 14.59 9.18
C VAL A 223 -0.90 14.87 7.80
N GLN A 224 -1.29 16.12 7.51
CA GLN A 224 -1.85 16.49 6.20
C GLN A 224 -0.86 16.24 5.05
N GLY A 225 0.42 16.54 5.27
CA GLY A 225 1.49 16.42 4.26
C GLY A 225 2.08 15.02 4.08
N ILE A 226 1.75 14.04 4.93
CA ILE A 226 2.33 12.69 4.87
C ILE A 226 1.62 11.87 3.78
N ASP A 227 2.32 11.35 2.77
CA ASP A 227 1.75 10.34 1.87
C ASP A 227 2.31 8.95 2.20
N GLY A 228 1.88 7.91 1.48
CA GLY A 228 2.36 6.54 1.75
C GLY A 228 3.89 6.36 1.60
N ARG A 229 4.58 7.21 0.83
CA ARG A 229 6.06 7.19 0.78
C ARG A 229 6.67 7.92 1.97
N GLY A 230 6.06 9.02 2.40
CA GLY A 230 6.40 9.71 3.64
C GLY A 230 6.21 8.81 4.88
N ALA A 231 5.20 7.94 4.89
CA ALA A 231 5.01 6.96 5.96
C ALA A 231 6.18 5.97 6.07
N ALA A 232 6.69 5.47 4.94
CA ALA A 232 7.89 4.62 4.90
C ALA A 232 9.14 5.36 5.43
N VAL A 233 9.29 6.65 5.13
CA VAL A 233 10.36 7.50 5.70
C VAL A 233 10.25 7.61 7.22
N LEU A 234 9.05 7.86 7.74
CA LEU A 234 8.83 7.94 9.19
C LEU A 234 9.20 6.61 9.89
N TRP A 235 8.86 5.48 9.27
CA TRP A 235 9.30 4.18 9.76
C TRP A 235 10.83 4.04 9.78
N SER A 236 11.53 4.42 8.71
CA SER A 236 13.00 4.39 8.64
C SER A 236 13.65 5.26 9.72
N ARG A 237 13.13 6.48 9.93
CA ARG A 237 13.57 7.37 11.02
C ARG A 237 13.36 6.75 12.40
N PHE A 238 12.19 6.17 12.63
CA PHE A 238 11.90 5.47 13.87
C PHE A 238 12.90 4.33 14.13
N VAL A 239 13.11 3.45 13.16
CA VAL A 239 14.07 2.33 13.30
C VAL A 239 15.49 2.81 13.64
N ARG A 240 15.85 4.05 13.26
CA ARG A 240 17.13 4.71 13.58
C ARG A 240 17.13 5.53 14.87
N GLY A 241 16.03 5.52 15.63
CA GLY A 241 15.93 6.11 16.96
C GLY A 241 15.12 7.41 17.05
N ASP A 242 14.46 7.83 15.98
CA ASP A 242 13.54 8.98 16.02
C ASP A 242 12.13 8.54 16.48
N ASP A 243 11.91 8.58 17.79
CA ASP A 243 10.63 8.17 18.38
C ASP A 243 9.47 9.14 18.03
N THR A 244 9.77 10.39 17.67
CA THR A 244 8.76 11.33 17.20
C THR A 244 8.22 10.94 15.82
N ALA A 245 9.05 10.30 14.99
CA ALA A 245 8.63 9.75 13.72
C ALA A 245 7.61 8.62 13.89
N LEU A 246 7.78 7.76 14.91
CA LEU A 246 6.79 6.72 15.25
C LEU A 246 5.46 7.36 15.65
N GLN A 247 5.48 8.38 16.52
CA GLN A 247 4.27 9.08 16.95
C GLN A 247 3.48 9.62 15.75
N ARG A 248 4.18 10.27 14.80
CA ARG A 248 3.57 10.83 13.59
C ARG A 248 3.03 9.74 12.66
N LEU A 249 3.74 8.62 12.51
CA LEU A 249 3.32 7.48 11.71
C LEU A 249 2.04 6.84 12.27
N LEU A 250 1.98 6.62 13.58
CA LEU A 250 0.82 6.09 14.27
C LEU A 250 -0.38 7.02 14.17
N LEU A 251 -0.18 8.32 14.34
CA LEU A 251 -1.25 9.31 14.19
C LEU A 251 -1.78 9.32 12.74
N TYR A 252 -0.88 9.29 11.76
CA TYR A 252 -1.24 9.20 10.34
C TYR A 252 -2.12 7.99 10.04
N ASN A 253 -1.70 6.79 10.45
CA ASN A 253 -2.44 5.55 10.25
C ASN A 253 -3.77 5.52 11.03
N ALA A 254 -3.82 6.10 12.24
CA ALA A 254 -5.06 6.23 13.00
C ALA A 254 -6.11 7.07 12.25
N TYR A 255 -5.70 8.18 11.63
CA TYR A 255 -6.59 8.96 10.76
C TYR A 255 -7.00 8.16 9.52
N ASP A 256 -6.06 7.47 8.85
CA ASP A 256 -6.37 6.66 7.66
C ASP A 256 -7.34 5.51 7.98
N THR A 257 -7.34 5.01 9.21
CA THR A 257 -8.24 3.93 9.66
C THR A 257 -9.60 4.46 10.13
N ILE A 258 -9.62 5.45 11.03
CA ILE A 258 -10.86 5.93 11.69
C ILE A 258 -11.74 6.70 10.69
N ASN A 259 -11.14 7.49 9.78
CA ASN A 259 -11.90 8.23 8.79
C ASN A 259 -12.63 7.32 7.79
N LEU A 260 -12.23 6.06 7.64
CA LEU A 260 -12.97 5.11 6.82
C LEU A 260 -14.38 4.90 7.36
N LYS A 261 -14.59 4.95 8.69
CA LYS A 261 -15.94 4.86 9.26
C LYS A 261 -16.80 6.03 8.83
N ALA A 262 -16.25 7.25 8.93
CA ALA A 262 -16.94 8.46 8.49
C ALA A 262 -17.40 8.37 7.04
N LEU A 263 -16.51 7.90 6.15
CA LEU A 263 -16.82 7.73 4.74
C LEU A 263 -17.76 6.55 4.45
N MET A 264 -17.67 5.46 5.23
CA MET A 264 -18.56 4.31 5.09
C MET A 264 -19.99 4.67 5.49
N ASP A 265 -20.17 5.35 6.61
CA ASP A 265 -21.48 5.82 7.09
C ASP A 265 -22.14 6.77 6.08
N LEU A 266 -21.34 7.70 5.54
CA LEU A 266 -21.75 8.59 4.45
C LEU A 266 -22.19 7.79 3.22
N CYS A 267 -21.37 6.85 2.76
CA CYS A 267 -21.70 6.01 1.60
C CYS A 267 -22.97 5.20 1.82
N TYR A 268 -23.12 4.64 3.02
CA TYR A 268 -24.28 3.85 3.40
C TYR A 268 -25.54 4.69 3.34
N GLN A 269 -25.55 5.88 3.94
CA GLN A 269 -26.67 6.81 3.89
C GLN A 269 -27.05 7.17 2.44
N MET A 270 -26.08 7.60 1.63
CA MET A 270 -26.32 7.96 0.23
C MET A 270 -26.87 6.79 -0.59
N LYS A 271 -26.44 5.55 -0.29
CA LYS A 271 -26.93 4.34 -0.94
C LYS A 271 -28.36 4.02 -0.53
N VAL A 272 -28.67 4.07 0.76
CA VAL A 272 -30.03 3.86 1.29
C VAL A 272 -30.99 4.87 0.66
N GLU A 273 -30.63 6.16 0.61
CA GLU A 273 -31.46 7.21 0.00
C GLU A 273 -31.77 6.93 -1.48
N ARG A 274 -30.80 6.42 -2.25
CA ARG A 274 -30.98 6.05 -3.67
C ARG A 274 -31.92 4.86 -3.90
N THR A 275 -32.19 4.04 -2.88
CA THR A 275 -33.15 2.91 -3.02
C THR A 275 -34.61 3.38 -3.09
N GLY A 276 -34.92 4.56 -2.54
CA GLY A 276 -36.28 5.11 -2.51
C GLY A 276 -37.25 4.41 -1.56
N ILE A 277 -36.79 3.44 -0.74
CA ILE A 277 -37.65 2.73 0.22
C ILE A 277 -38.02 3.69 1.36
N LYS A 278 -39.32 3.89 1.56
CA LYS A 278 -39.87 4.63 2.71
C LYS A 278 -40.09 3.66 3.88
N THR A 279 -39.03 3.35 4.64
CA THR A 279 -39.16 2.60 5.89
C THR A 279 -39.68 3.54 6.98
N GLY A 280 -40.73 3.15 7.72
CA GLY A 280 -41.45 3.99 8.68
C GLY A 280 -40.56 4.83 9.62
N GLY A 281 -40.96 6.09 9.82
CA GLY A 281 -40.20 7.13 10.52
C GLY A 281 -40.11 8.39 9.65
N GLY A 282 -41.24 9.09 9.50
CA GLY A 282 -41.33 10.29 8.70
C GLY A 282 -40.45 11.42 9.25
N LEU A 283 -39.40 11.77 8.51
CA LEU A 283 -38.89 13.13 8.46
C LEU A 283 -39.01 13.57 7.00
N ARG A 284 -39.70 14.70 6.82
CA ARG A 284 -39.87 15.37 5.53
C ARG A 284 -38.49 15.62 4.91
N ALA A 285 -38.40 15.51 3.59
CA ALA A 285 -37.27 16.03 2.84
C ALA A 285 -37.22 17.54 3.05
N GLU A 286 -36.43 17.98 4.03
CA GLU A 286 -35.90 19.33 4.04
C GLU A 286 -34.77 19.42 3.01
N GLU A 287 -34.52 20.65 2.55
CA GLU A 287 -33.59 21.10 1.50
C GLU A 287 -32.27 20.32 1.37
N PRO A 288 -31.56 20.37 0.22
CA PRO A 288 -30.31 19.62 0.03
C PRO A 288 -29.30 19.94 1.13
N VAL A 289 -29.29 19.08 2.16
CA VAL A 289 -28.34 19.14 3.26
C VAL A 289 -26.97 18.93 2.61
N GLN A 290 -26.04 19.84 2.84
CA GLN A 290 -24.63 19.57 2.57
C GLN A 290 -24.29 18.26 3.29
N ILE A 291 -24.18 17.16 2.54
CA ILE A 291 -23.95 15.84 3.14
C ILE A 291 -22.54 15.85 3.70
N LYS A 292 -22.42 16.11 4.99
CA LYS A 292 -21.16 16.07 5.74
C LYS A 292 -20.98 14.67 6.30
N ALA A 293 -19.76 14.14 6.19
CA ALA A 293 -19.45 12.90 6.87
C ALA A 293 -19.46 13.13 8.40
N PRO A 294 -19.88 12.14 9.21
CA PRO A 294 -19.76 12.24 10.66
C PRO A 294 -18.29 12.34 11.07
N HIS A 295 -18.02 13.05 12.16
CA HIS A 295 -16.67 13.18 12.70
C HIS A 295 -16.47 12.20 13.85
N TYR A 296 -15.47 11.34 13.73
CA TYR A 296 -15.05 10.42 14.79
C TYR A 296 -13.79 10.96 15.46
N LEU A 297 -13.74 10.90 16.79
CA LEU A 297 -12.57 11.34 17.54
C LEU A 297 -11.41 10.39 17.26
N VAL A 298 -10.31 10.94 16.76
CA VAL A 298 -9.05 10.20 16.66
C VAL A 298 -8.31 10.34 18.00
N PRO A 299 -7.87 9.23 18.61
CA PRO A 299 -7.14 9.31 19.87
C PRO A 299 -5.84 10.10 19.72
N GLY A 300 -5.51 10.86 20.77
CA GLY A 300 -4.18 11.43 20.89
C GLY A 300 -3.15 10.30 20.97
N VAL A 301 -2.08 10.41 20.19
CA VAL A 301 -0.95 9.48 20.24
C VAL A 301 0.23 10.21 20.87
N ALA A 302 0.78 9.64 21.93
CA ALA A 302 2.01 10.12 22.55
C ALA A 302 3.02 8.97 22.65
N THR A 303 4.30 9.32 22.49
CA THR A 303 5.41 8.38 22.73
C THR A 303 6.19 8.81 23.96
N ARG A 304 6.60 7.84 24.76
CA ARG A 304 7.49 8.05 25.90
C ARG A 304 8.64 7.05 25.84
N VAL A 305 9.86 7.56 25.81
CA VAL A 305 11.05 6.72 25.91
C VAL A 305 11.09 6.10 27.30
N SER A 306 11.08 4.78 27.36
CA SER A 306 11.28 4.05 28.61
C SER A 306 12.75 3.64 28.76
N HIS A 307 13.40 3.16 27.67
CA HIS A 307 14.83 2.85 27.57
C HIS A 307 15.33 3.03 26.12
N SER A 308 16.64 2.93 25.84
CA SER A 308 17.24 3.24 24.52
C SER A 308 16.60 2.55 23.31
N GLU A 309 16.09 1.33 23.49
CA GLU A 309 15.40 0.54 22.46
C GLU A 309 13.91 0.34 22.76
N LYS A 310 13.38 0.91 23.85
CA LYS A 310 11.98 0.71 24.27
C LYS A 310 11.20 2.02 24.31
N VAL A 311 10.10 2.05 23.58
CA VAL A 311 9.21 3.19 23.44
C VAL A 311 7.80 2.79 23.85
N ASP A 312 7.23 3.47 24.82
CA ASP A 312 5.84 3.28 25.20
C ASP A 312 4.96 4.16 24.31
N ILE A 313 4.03 3.54 23.60
CA ILE A 313 2.96 4.21 22.87
C ILE A 313 1.77 4.35 23.81
N MET A 314 1.30 5.57 23.98
CA MET A 314 0.02 5.86 24.62
C MET A 314 -0.99 6.22 23.53
N MET A 315 -2.02 5.39 23.39
CA MET A 315 -3.16 5.61 22.48
C MET A 315 -4.43 5.24 23.24
N ASP A 316 -5.37 6.18 23.34
CA ASP A 316 -6.50 6.10 24.29
C ASP A 316 -6.01 5.89 25.74
N SER A 317 -6.60 4.92 26.45
CA SER A 317 -6.22 4.48 27.80
C SER A 317 -5.22 3.31 27.79
N ARG A 318 -4.71 2.92 26.62
CA ARG A 318 -3.82 1.78 26.46
C ARG A 318 -2.37 2.25 26.36
N VAL A 319 -1.48 1.47 26.97
CA VAL A 319 -0.03 1.65 26.85
C VAL A 319 0.53 0.39 26.21
N THR A 320 1.22 0.54 25.08
CA THR A 320 1.86 -0.54 24.34
C THR A 320 3.35 -0.28 24.26
N GLY A 321 4.15 -1.17 24.84
CA GLY A 321 5.62 -1.08 24.75
C GLY A 321 6.11 -1.62 23.41
N ILE A 322 6.82 -0.80 22.65
CA ILE A 322 7.52 -1.17 21.41
C ILE A 322 8.99 -1.35 21.71
N ASP A 323 9.50 -2.53 21.41
CA ASP A 323 10.93 -2.86 21.45
C ASP A 323 11.50 -2.75 20.02
N ARG A 324 12.25 -1.67 19.77
CA ARG A 324 12.97 -1.43 18.51
C ARG A 324 14.02 -2.49 18.22
N GLY A 325 14.53 -3.19 19.24
CA GLY A 325 15.48 -4.28 19.08
C GLY A 325 14.88 -5.53 18.43
N LYS A 326 13.55 -5.67 18.45
CA LYS A 326 12.82 -6.78 17.79
C LYS A 326 12.49 -6.52 16.32
N ILE A 327 12.79 -5.33 15.82
CA ILE A 327 12.52 -4.95 14.44
C ILE A 327 13.74 -5.33 13.59
N ASP A 328 13.52 -6.23 12.63
CA ASP A 328 14.58 -6.62 11.67
C ASP A 328 15.12 -5.39 10.93
N ARG A 329 16.44 -5.16 11.05
CA ARG A 329 17.15 -4.10 10.35
C ARG A 329 17.91 -4.70 9.18
N VAL A 330 17.61 -4.25 7.96
CA VAL A 330 18.45 -4.55 6.80
C VAL A 330 19.62 -3.57 6.85
N ALA A 331 20.73 -3.98 7.47
CA ALA A 331 21.95 -3.18 7.54
C ALA A 331 22.93 -3.66 6.47
N ILE A 332 22.98 -2.94 5.34
CA ILE A 332 23.98 -3.19 4.31
C ILE A 332 25.12 -2.20 4.52
N GLU A 333 26.23 -2.71 5.05
CA GLU A 333 27.46 -1.93 5.24
C GLU A 333 28.32 -1.97 3.98
N ILE A 334 28.86 -0.82 3.57
CA ILE A 334 29.75 -0.69 2.41
C ILE A 334 31.00 -1.57 2.58
N ASP A 335 31.47 -1.76 3.81
CA ASP A 335 32.62 -2.60 4.13
C ASP A 335 32.39 -4.07 3.77
N ASN A 336 31.16 -4.56 3.91
CA ASN A 336 30.84 -5.93 3.53
C ASN A 336 30.87 -6.07 2.00
N LEU A 337 30.36 -5.08 1.26
CA LEU A 337 30.46 -5.06 -0.20
C LEU A 337 31.92 -4.99 -0.65
N ILE A 338 32.74 -4.12 -0.07
CA ILE A 338 34.17 -4.01 -0.41
C ILE A 338 34.89 -5.34 -0.20
N ARG A 339 34.66 -6.02 0.94
CA ARG A 339 35.26 -7.34 1.20
C ARG A 339 34.85 -8.39 0.15
N LEU A 340 33.58 -8.40 -0.26
CA LEU A 340 33.09 -9.32 -1.30
C LEU A 340 33.67 -9.00 -2.67
N ILE A 341 33.82 -7.72 -3.01
CA ILE A 341 34.46 -7.25 -4.25
C ILE A 341 35.92 -7.75 -4.31
N ASP A 342 36.68 -7.56 -3.22
CA ASP A 342 38.06 -8.03 -3.12
C ASP A 342 38.14 -9.56 -3.22
N ALA A 343 37.22 -10.28 -2.55
CA ALA A 343 37.15 -11.73 -2.60
C ALA A 343 36.82 -12.28 -4.00
N ASN A 344 36.10 -11.51 -4.81
CA ASN A 344 35.80 -11.82 -6.22
C ASN A 344 36.92 -11.40 -7.19
N GLY A 345 38.04 -10.87 -6.68
CA GLY A 345 39.20 -10.49 -7.49
C GLY A 345 39.04 -9.18 -8.25
N HIS A 346 38.14 -8.31 -7.79
CA HIS A 346 37.91 -6.99 -8.37
C HIS A 346 38.44 -5.90 -7.47
N THR A 347 38.81 -4.75 -8.06
CA THR A 347 39.14 -3.54 -7.30
C THR A 347 37.84 -2.79 -6.97
N PRO A 348 37.63 -2.30 -5.74
CA PRO A 348 36.44 -1.52 -5.35
C PRO A 348 36.51 -0.10 -5.93
N VAL A 349 36.34 0.01 -7.25
CA VAL A 349 36.26 1.27 -7.98
C VAL A 349 35.14 1.15 -9.01
N ALA A 350 34.08 1.94 -8.83
CA ALA A 350 32.96 2.00 -9.74
C ALA A 350 32.70 3.45 -10.17
N VAL A 351 32.25 3.62 -11.41
CA VAL A 351 31.72 4.89 -11.89
C VAL A 351 30.22 4.71 -12.12
N GLY A 352 29.41 5.54 -11.47
CA GLY A 352 27.98 5.64 -11.68
C GLY A 352 27.63 6.88 -12.50
N ILE A 353 26.70 6.75 -13.45
CA ILE A 353 26.31 7.83 -14.37
C ILE A 353 24.78 7.96 -14.36
N ASP A 354 24.24 9.07 -13.85
CA ASP A 354 22.83 9.47 -14.03
C ASP A 354 22.70 10.27 -15.32
N LEU A 355 22.48 9.56 -16.42
CA LEU A 355 22.61 10.09 -17.77
C LEU A 355 21.43 11.01 -18.13
N SER A 356 21.73 12.23 -18.59
CA SER A 356 20.72 13.11 -19.14
C SER A 356 20.37 12.72 -20.59
N GLY A 357 19.15 13.02 -21.05
CA GLY A 357 18.74 12.73 -22.43
C GLY A 357 19.46 13.57 -23.50
N SER A 358 20.11 14.67 -23.13
CA SER A 358 20.87 15.52 -24.05
C SER A 358 21.91 16.38 -23.31
N GLU A 359 22.93 16.85 -24.03
CA GLU A 359 23.99 17.74 -23.48
C GLU A 359 23.48 19.12 -23.04
N ALA A 360 22.23 19.46 -23.36
CA ALA A 360 21.58 20.68 -22.84
C ALA A 360 21.31 20.60 -21.33
N ARG A 361 21.41 19.41 -20.73
CA ARG A 361 21.28 19.17 -19.29
C ARG A 361 22.50 18.45 -18.77
N GLU A 362 22.95 18.85 -17.58
CA GLU A 362 24.04 18.20 -16.87
C GLU A 362 23.71 16.73 -16.59
N THR A 363 24.72 15.87 -16.67
CA THR A 363 24.70 14.45 -16.30
C THR A 363 25.40 14.30 -14.96
N GLY A 364 24.78 13.60 -14.01
CA GLY A 364 25.41 13.29 -12.73
C GLY A 364 26.45 12.19 -12.90
N ILE A 365 27.62 12.34 -12.27
CA ILE A 365 28.67 11.32 -12.26
C ILE A 365 29.16 11.12 -10.82
N CYS A 366 29.31 9.86 -10.42
CA CYS A 366 29.94 9.50 -9.16
C CYS A 366 31.10 8.53 -9.39
N LEU A 367 32.27 8.86 -8.84
CA LEU A 367 33.36 7.90 -8.64
C LEU A 367 33.26 7.34 -7.22
N LEU A 368 32.96 6.06 -7.08
CA LEU A 368 32.96 5.36 -5.79
C LEU A 368 34.22 4.50 -5.65
N ARG A 369 35.15 4.91 -4.78
CA ARG A 369 36.44 4.24 -4.53
C ARG A 369 36.56 3.85 -3.06
N GLY A 370 36.51 2.54 -2.79
CA GLY A 370 36.38 2.03 -1.42
C GLY A 370 35.13 2.61 -0.77
N ARG A 371 35.31 3.47 0.24
CA ARG A 371 34.20 4.14 0.95
C ARG A 371 33.90 5.53 0.40
N ASP A 372 34.78 6.09 -0.42
CA ASP A 372 34.74 7.50 -0.80
C ASP A 372 34.00 7.68 -2.13
N ALA A 373 32.91 8.43 -2.08
CA ALA A 373 32.07 8.80 -3.21
C ALA A 373 32.37 10.24 -3.62
N TYR A 374 32.94 10.44 -4.80
CA TYR A 374 33.22 11.76 -5.37
C TYR A 374 32.16 12.11 -6.40
N LEU A 375 31.33 13.10 -6.07
CA LEU A 375 30.19 13.55 -6.86
C LEU A 375 30.55 14.73 -7.74
N ALA A 376 30.25 14.62 -9.02
CA ALA A 376 30.48 15.65 -10.01
C ALA A 376 29.36 15.70 -11.04
N VAL A 377 29.43 16.67 -11.95
CA VAL A 377 28.54 16.75 -13.12
C VAL A 377 29.35 16.89 -14.39
N ALA A 378 28.82 16.36 -15.49
CA ALA A 378 29.38 16.48 -16.83
C ALA A 378 28.35 17.12 -17.77
N LYS A 379 28.82 17.96 -18.70
CA LYS A 379 27.94 18.62 -19.68
C LYS A 379 27.92 17.89 -21.02
N THR A 380 29.09 17.52 -21.52
CA THR A 380 29.24 16.87 -22.82
C THR A 380 29.52 15.38 -22.71
N ASP A 381 29.27 14.63 -23.78
CA ASP A 381 29.65 13.21 -23.88
C ASP A 381 31.16 13.04 -23.71
N GLY A 382 31.96 13.98 -24.23
CA GLY A 382 33.41 14.00 -24.05
C GLY A 382 33.82 14.11 -22.58
N ASP A 383 33.16 14.97 -21.81
CA ASP A 383 33.40 15.11 -20.37
C ASP A 383 33.04 13.81 -19.62
N ILE A 384 31.88 13.23 -19.93
CA ILE A 384 31.43 11.96 -19.33
C ILE A 384 32.48 10.87 -19.56
N ILE A 385 32.94 10.73 -20.81
CA ILE A 385 33.94 9.73 -21.18
C ILE A 385 35.27 10.00 -20.47
N SER A 386 35.76 11.24 -20.52
CA SER A 386 37.03 11.62 -19.90
C SER A 386 37.05 11.34 -18.39
N MET A 387 35.98 11.73 -17.69
CA MET A 387 35.84 11.51 -16.24
C MET A 387 35.77 10.02 -15.89
N ALA A 388 34.95 9.25 -16.62
CA ALA A 388 34.81 7.82 -16.37
C ALA A 388 36.11 7.04 -16.65
N LEU A 389 36.78 7.30 -17.78
CA LEU A 389 38.02 6.63 -18.16
C LEU A 389 39.20 7.04 -17.28
N GLY A 390 39.27 8.32 -16.87
CA GLY A 390 40.30 8.83 -15.97
C GLY A 390 40.29 8.15 -14.60
N ALA A 391 39.12 7.69 -14.15
CA ALA A 391 38.96 6.97 -12.88
C ALA A 391 39.51 5.52 -12.91
N ARG A 392 39.68 4.93 -14.10
CA ARG A 392 40.03 3.52 -14.34
C ARG A 392 39.21 2.54 -13.48
N PRO A 393 37.87 2.57 -13.59
CA PRO A 393 37.01 1.74 -12.76
C PRO A 393 37.04 0.27 -13.17
N ALA A 394 36.72 -0.60 -12.21
CA ALA A 394 36.42 -2.01 -12.50
C ALA A 394 35.05 -2.17 -13.19
N ILE A 395 34.13 -1.21 -12.99
CA ILE A 395 32.77 -1.23 -13.55
C ILE A 395 32.26 0.18 -13.83
N ILE A 396 31.54 0.34 -14.95
CA ILE A 396 30.77 1.55 -15.26
C ILE A 396 29.28 1.18 -15.21
N SER A 397 28.52 1.84 -14.35
CA SER A 397 27.09 1.64 -14.16
C SER A 397 26.32 2.86 -14.66
N ILE A 398 25.42 2.66 -15.63
CA ILE A 398 24.71 3.77 -16.29
C ILE A 398 23.21 3.67 -15.97
N ASP A 399 22.62 4.76 -15.47
CA ASP A 399 21.17 4.94 -15.36
C ASP A 399 20.58 5.33 -16.72
N SER A 400 20.49 4.37 -17.62
CA SER A 400 19.82 4.51 -18.91
C SER A 400 19.58 3.13 -19.52
N PRO A 401 18.48 2.92 -20.27
CA PRO A 401 18.36 1.76 -21.13
C PRO A 401 19.57 1.62 -22.08
N LEU A 402 20.26 0.49 -22.01
CA LEU A 402 21.46 0.20 -22.81
C LEU A 402 21.17 -0.75 -23.98
N SER A 403 19.89 -0.97 -24.31
CA SER A 403 19.46 -1.83 -25.40
C SER A 403 18.06 -1.46 -25.88
N LEU A 404 17.67 -2.04 -27.02
CA LEU A 404 16.32 -1.88 -27.58
C LEU A 404 15.47 -3.13 -27.29
N PRO A 405 14.12 -3.00 -27.31
CA PRO A 405 13.23 -4.15 -27.31
C PRO A 405 13.52 -5.11 -28.46
N ARG A 406 13.31 -6.40 -28.23
CA ARG A 406 13.54 -7.45 -29.23
C ARG A 406 12.82 -7.14 -30.54
N GLY A 407 13.57 -7.09 -31.63
CA GLY A 407 13.06 -6.77 -32.97
C GLY A 407 13.05 -5.29 -33.34
N ARG A 408 13.28 -4.36 -32.40
CA ARG A 408 13.51 -2.94 -32.71
C ARG A 408 14.92 -2.75 -33.22
N CYS A 409 15.08 -2.06 -34.36
CA CYS A 409 16.39 -1.67 -34.89
C CYS A 409 16.77 -0.22 -34.53
N CYS A 410 15.79 0.60 -34.12
CA CYS A 410 16.01 1.98 -33.72
C CYS A 410 14.91 2.46 -32.75
N ALA A 411 15.09 3.67 -32.21
CA ALA A 411 14.14 4.33 -31.32
C ALA A 411 12.97 5.02 -32.06
N GLU A 412 13.08 5.23 -33.37
CA GLU A 412 12.12 6.00 -34.17
C GLU A 412 10.72 5.39 -34.19
N ASP A 413 9.70 6.24 -34.07
CA ASP A 413 8.29 5.84 -34.17
C ASP A 413 7.82 5.65 -35.61
N SER A 414 8.49 6.29 -36.58
CA SER A 414 8.21 6.17 -38.03
C SER A 414 8.75 4.88 -38.65
N CYS A 415 9.63 4.17 -37.95
CA CYS A 415 10.24 2.95 -38.46
C CYS A 415 9.28 1.76 -38.41
N THR A 416 9.33 0.87 -39.41
CA THR A 416 8.52 -0.35 -39.48
C THR A 416 8.74 -1.30 -38.29
N CYS A 417 9.90 -1.22 -37.61
CA CYS A 417 10.17 -2.00 -36.41
C CYS A 417 9.29 -1.60 -35.21
N ARG A 418 8.55 -0.48 -35.28
CA ARG A 418 7.65 -0.01 -34.20
C ARG A 418 6.58 -1.00 -33.80
N LYS A 419 6.24 -1.93 -34.69
CA LYS A 419 5.32 -3.06 -34.43
C LYS A 419 5.75 -3.95 -33.26
N TYR A 420 7.04 -3.99 -32.92
CA TYR A 420 7.55 -4.79 -31.79
C TYR A 420 7.39 -4.12 -30.42
N GLY A 421 6.86 -2.89 -30.38
CA GLY A 421 6.58 -2.17 -29.13
C GLY A 421 7.74 -1.32 -28.62
N ILE A 422 7.59 -0.80 -27.40
CA ILE A 422 8.49 0.19 -26.78
C ILE A 422 9.04 -0.24 -25.42
N THR A 423 8.81 -1.50 -25.04
CA THR A 423 9.10 -2.03 -23.71
C THR A 423 9.87 -3.34 -23.86
N ARG A 424 10.97 -3.47 -23.11
CA ARG A 424 11.77 -4.68 -22.94
C ARG A 424 11.17 -5.58 -21.86
N GLU A 425 11.62 -6.82 -21.81
CA GLU A 425 11.25 -7.78 -20.78
C GLU A 425 11.64 -7.30 -19.39
N CYS A 426 12.79 -6.65 -19.23
CA CYS A 426 13.23 -6.18 -17.92
C CYS A 426 12.22 -5.21 -17.26
N GLU A 427 11.67 -4.26 -18.03
CA GLU A 427 10.66 -3.34 -17.53
C GLU A 427 9.33 -4.04 -17.20
N ARG A 428 8.96 -5.07 -17.96
CA ARG A 428 7.78 -5.89 -17.67
C ARG A 428 7.95 -6.67 -16.36
N ILE A 429 9.13 -7.24 -16.13
CA ILE A 429 9.46 -7.96 -14.91
C ILE A 429 9.44 -7.00 -13.71
N LEU A 430 10.13 -5.86 -13.79
CA LEU A 430 10.13 -4.86 -12.70
C LEU A 430 8.70 -4.40 -12.35
N LYS A 431 7.87 -4.13 -13.37
CA LYS A 431 6.47 -3.75 -13.16
C LYS A 431 5.65 -4.85 -12.49
N LYS A 432 5.85 -6.12 -12.87
CA LYS A 432 5.24 -7.27 -12.18
C LYS A 432 5.71 -7.35 -10.74
N LYS A 433 6.98 -7.01 -10.47
CA LYS A 433 7.54 -6.91 -9.12
C LYS A 433 7.11 -5.66 -8.34
N GLY A 434 6.16 -4.86 -8.85
CA GLY A 434 5.67 -3.65 -8.17
C GLY A 434 6.60 -2.44 -8.25
N ILE A 435 7.70 -2.52 -9.01
CA ILE A 435 8.60 -1.39 -9.27
C ILE A 435 8.13 -0.67 -10.53
N ASN A 436 7.74 0.58 -10.37
CA ASN A 436 7.34 1.41 -11.50
C ASN A 436 8.56 1.85 -12.32
N VAL A 437 8.52 1.56 -13.62
CA VAL A 437 9.54 1.91 -14.61
C VAL A 437 8.87 2.33 -15.91
N TYR A 438 9.47 3.28 -16.61
CA TYR A 438 8.96 3.73 -17.92
C TYR A 438 9.44 2.79 -19.04
N PRO A 439 8.63 2.58 -20.09
CA PRO A 439 9.12 1.92 -21.30
C PRO A 439 10.35 2.64 -21.86
N CYS A 440 11.42 1.91 -22.18
CA CYS A 440 12.65 2.50 -22.71
C CYS A 440 12.44 3.37 -23.97
N LEU A 441 11.46 3.05 -24.81
CA LEU A 441 11.16 3.82 -26.03
C LEU A 441 9.87 4.65 -25.96
N ILE A 442 9.37 4.98 -24.76
CA ILE A 442 8.40 6.08 -24.66
C ILE A 442 9.06 7.37 -25.16
N ARG A 443 8.30 8.27 -25.79
CA ARG A 443 8.83 9.45 -26.49
C ARG A 443 9.84 10.27 -25.67
N SER A 444 9.64 10.43 -24.36
CA SER A 444 10.55 11.16 -23.47
C SER A 444 11.87 10.43 -23.16
N MET A 445 11.94 9.11 -23.41
CA MET A 445 13.08 8.24 -23.11
C MET A 445 13.89 7.85 -24.35
N GLN A 446 13.38 8.10 -25.57
CA GLN A 446 14.03 7.68 -26.82
C GLN A 446 15.45 8.24 -26.94
N THR A 447 15.64 9.54 -26.75
CA THR A 447 16.97 10.17 -26.83
C THR A 447 17.92 9.65 -25.76
N LEU A 448 17.44 9.48 -24.53
CA LEU A 448 18.22 8.92 -23.42
C LEU A 448 18.68 7.49 -23.71
N THR A 449 17.78 6.65 -24.26
CA THR A 449 18.09 5.26 -24.62
C THR A 449 19.15 5.19 -25.72
N VAL A 450 19.00 5.98 -26.79
CA VAL A 450 19.98 6.00 -27.89
C VAL A 450 21.35 6.49 -27.39
N ARG A 451 21.37 7.53 -26.56
CA ARG A 451 22.60 8.06 -25.95
C ARG A 451 23.25 7.04 -25.01
N GLY A 452 22.46 6.33 -24.20
CA GLY A 452 22.92 5.26 -23.31
C GLY A 452 23.60 4.12 -24.07
N ILE A 453 22.94 3.58 -25.11
CA ILE A 453 23.49 2.54 -25.99
C ILE A 453 24.82 2.99 -26.59
N MET A 454 24.89 4.22 -27.09
CA MET A 454 26.10 4.77 -27.71
C MET A 454 27.26 4.86 -26.71
N LEU A 455 27.05 5.47 -25.53
CA LEU A 455 28.08 5.61 -24.51
C LEU A 455 28.56 4.24 -23.98
N ALA A 456 27.63 3.31 -23.74
CA ALA A 456 27.98 1.95 -23.32
C ALA A 456 28.84 1.23 -24.37
N GLY A 457 28.55 1.42 -25.66
CA GLY A 457 29.36 0.91 -26.76
C GLY A 457 30.77 1.50 -26.77
N LEU A 458 30.92 2.82 -26.58
CA LEU A 458 32.21 3.49 -26.53
C LEU A 458 33.07 2.99 -25.35
N PHE A 459 32.48 2.88 -24.15
CA PHE A 459 33.19 2.34 -22.98
C PHE A 459 33.62 0.88 -23.18
N SER A 460 32.73 0.06 -23.75
CA SER A 460 33.03 -1.36 -24.03
C SER A 460 34.17 -1.52 -25.04
N GLN A 461 34.25 -0.67 -26.06
CA GLN A 461 35.36 -0.64 -27.03
C GLN A 461 36.70 -0.28 -26.39
N GLN A 462 36.68 0.49 -25.29
CA GLN A 462 37.87 0.80 -24.48
C GLN A 462 38.19 -0.31 -23.46
N GLY A 463 37.48 -1.44 -23.49
CA GLY A 463 37.73 -2.61 -22.64
C GLY A 463 37.07 -2.56 -21.27
N TYR A 464 36.20 -1.58 -20.99
CA TYR A 464 35.50 -1.49 -19.72
C TYR A 464 34.24 -2.35 -19.69
N LYS A 465 33.97 -2.96 -18.53
CA LYS A 465 32.68 -3.59 -18.26
C LYS A 465 31.65 -2.50 -17.99
N VAL A 466 30.53 -2.56 -18.71
CA VAL A 466 29.39 -1.65 -18.55
C VAL A 466 28.15 -2.43 -18.13
N ILE A 467 27.39 -1.89 -17.19
CA ILE A 467 26.08 -2.42 -16.79
C ILE A 467 25.01 -1.33 -16.86
N GLU A 468 23.79 -1.77 -17.14
CA GLU A 468 22.60 -0.96 -16.97
C GLU A 468 22.15 -1.03 -15.51
N SER A 469 21.90 0.12 -14.90
CA SER A 469 21.34 0.22 -13.55
C SER A 469 20.07 1.05 -13.55
N TYR A 470 19.25 0.88 -12.51
CA TYR A 470 18.10 1.76 -12.26
C TYR A 470 18.09 2.20 -10.77
N PRO A 471 18.62 3.40 -10.44
CA PRO A 471 18.69 3.94 -9.09
C PRO A 471 17.37 3.89 -8.33
N GLY A 472 16.24 4.18 -8.99
CA GLY A 472 14.93 4.12 -8.36
C GLY A 472 14.53 2.71 -7.92
N ALA A 473 14.91 1.66 -8.65
CA ALA A 473 14.71 0.28 -8.21
C ALA A 473 15.67 -0.09 -7.08
N ALA A 474 16.93 0.33 -7.17
CA ALA A 474 17.91 0.10 -6.12
C ALA A 474 17.48 0.74 -4.80
N GLN A 475 17.01 1.99 -4.82
CA GLN A 475 16.45 2.69 -3.66
C GLN A 475 15.28 1.92 -3.05
N ASP A 476 14.29 1.50 -3.86
CA ASP A 476 13.15 0.73 -3.36
C ASP A 476 13.60 -0.60 -2.71
N ILE A 477 14.53 -1.33 -3.34
CA ILE A 477 15.01 -2.63 -2.84
C ILE A 477 15.80 -2.47 -1.55
N LEU A 478 16.71 -1.49 -1.51
CA LEU A 478 17.54 -1.14 -0.34
C LEU A 478 16.73 -0.44 0.76
N ARG A 479 15.44 -0.17 0.52
CA ARG A 479 14.52 0.53 1.43
C ARG A 479 14.97 1.96 1.76
N PHE A 480 15.65 2.59 0.82
CA PHE A 480 15.95 4.02 0.88
C PHE A 480 14.79 4.81 0.29
N PRO A 481 14.51 6.02 0.81
CA PRO A 481 13.55 6.89 0.16
C PRO A 481 14.03 7.25 -1.24
N ARG A 482 13.09 7.35 -2.19
CA ARG A 482 13.42 7.88 -3.51
C ARG A 482 13.81 9.35 -3.41
N LYS A 483 14.71 9.82 -4.27
CA LYS A 483 15.18 11.22 -4.31
C LYS A 483 14.08 12.30 -4.32
N ARG A 484 12.91 11.98 -4.88
CA ARG A 484 11.75 12.91 -4.95
C ARG A 484 10.88 12.91 -3.69
N VAL A 485 11.09 11.97 -2.78
CA VAL A 485 10.35 11.83 -1.52
C VAL A 485 11.08 12.60 -0.43
N ASP A 486 12.35 12.24 -0.20
CA ASP A 486 13.20 12.90 0.80
C ASP A 486 14.68 12.69 0.41
N LEU A 487 15.30 13.73 -0.15
CA LEU A 487 16.69 13.68 -0.62
C LEU A 487 17.69 13.61 0.53
N GLU A 488 17.45 14.36 1.61
CA GLU A 488 18.35 14.39 2.77
C GLU A 488 18.33 13.06 3.50
N GLU A 489 17.17 12.42 3.55
CA GLU A 489 17.06 11.08 4.10
C GLU A 489 17.79 10.03 3.25
N LEU A 490 17.64 10.08 1.92
CA LEU A 490 18.37 9.19 1.01
C LEU A 490 19.89 9.36 1.18
N LYS A 491 20.36 10.60 1.31
CA LYS A 491 21.78 10.89 1.59
C LYS A 491 22.21 10.33 2.95
N THR A 492 21.38 10.52 3.98
CA THR A 492 21.63 9.98 5.33
C THR A 492 21.74 8.46 5.30
N ASP A 493 20.85 7.76 4.60
CA ASP A 493 20.91 6.31 4.46
C ASP A 493 22.19 5.83 3.76
N LEU A 494 22.59 6.49 2.66
CA LEU A 494 23.86 6.20 1.99
C LEU A 494 25.07 6.42 2.90
N VAL A 495 25.07 7.49 3.71
CA VAL A 495 26.14 7.75 4.70
C VAL A 495 26.12 6.71 5.82
N ASN A 496 24.94 6.29 6.28
CA ASN A 496 24.79 5.26 7.31
C ASN A 496 25.26 3.89 6.85
N MET A 497 25.27 3.60 5.54
CA MET A 497 25.98 2.43 5.00
C MET A 497 27.52 2.52 5.16
N GLY A 498 28.06 3.66 5.60
CA GLY A 498 29.50 3.91 5.72
C GLY A 498 30.12 4.64 4.52
N ILE A 499 29.31 5.15 3.57
CA ILE A 499 29.83 5.92 2.42
C ILE A 499 30.20 7.33 2.86
N ARG A 500 31.40 7.78 2.46
CA ARG A 500 31.88 9.15 2.65
C ARG A 500 31.66 9.95 1.38
N VAL A 501 30.72 10.90 1.44
CA VAL A 501 30.33 11.70 0.28
C VAL A 501 31.18 12.97 0.18
N HIS A 502 31.80 13.17 -0.97
CA HIS A 502 32.58 14.35 -1.36
C HIS A 502 31.93 14.99 -2.59
N SER A 503 31.72 16.30 -2.58
CA SER A 503 31.06 17.03 -3.68
C SER A 503 31.75 18.37 -3.91
N ASP A 504 31.92 18.74 -5.18
CA ASP A 504 32.43 20.06 -5.57
C ASP A 504 31.38 21.18 -5.40
N ARG A 505 30.12 20.79 -5.15
CA ARG A 505 28.99 21.70 -4.88
C ARG A 505 28.66 21.69 -3.39
N GLU A 506 28.29 22.87 -2.88
CA GLU A 506 27.78 23.06 -1.52
C GLU A 506 26.49 22.26 -1.26
N VAL A 507 25.62 22.18 -2.27
CA VAL A 507 24.38 21.39 -2.23
C VAL A 507 24.47 20.26 -3.25
N VAL A 508 24.28 19.03 -2.77
CA VAL A 508 24.25 17.83 -3.62
C VAL A 508 22.90 17.78 -4.35
N THR A 509 22.93 17.60 -5.67
CA THR A 509 21.72 17.55 -6.50
C THR A 509 21.12 16.14 -6.58
N HIS A 510 19.87 16.07 -7.05
CA HIS A 510 19.18 14.83 -7.39
C HIS A 510 19.96 13.92 -8.33
N ASP A 511 20.66 14.51 -9.30
CA ASP A 511 21.38 13.75 -10.32
C ASP A 511 22.71 13.20 -9.77
N GLN A 512 23.37 13.95 -8.87
CA GLN A 512 24.57 13.48 -8.18
C GLN A 512 24.27 12.30 -7.25
N ILE A 513 23.15 12.33 -6.52
CA ILE A 513 22.74 11.22 -5.64
C ILE A 513 22.32 9.97 -6.43
N ASP A 514 21.63 10.12 -7.56
CA ASP A 514 21.31 8.96 -8.40
C ASP A 514 22.56 8.40 -9.09
N ALA A 515 23.53 9.22 -9.45
CA ALA A 515 24.82 8.75 -9.92
C ALA A 515 25.57 7.96 -8.84
N LEU A 516 25.53 8.39 -7.57
CA LEU A 516 26.05 7.62 -6.44
C LEU A 516 25.30 6.29 -6.28
N THR A 517 23.98 6.31 -6.36
CA THR A 517 23.17 5.08 -6.29
C THR A 517 23.52 4.13 -7.45
N ALA A 518 23.74 4.64 -8.67
CA ALA A 518 24.20 3.85 -9.81
C ALA A 518 25.60 3.26 -9.55
N ALA A 519 26.54 4.02 -8.99
CA ALA A 519 27.86 3.52 -8.61
C ALA A 519 27.77 2.40 -7.56
N LEU A 520 26.85 2.54 -6.60
CA LEU A 520 26.56 1.52 -5.60
C LEU A 520 25.98 0.24 -6.23
N VAL A 521 25.10 0.34 -7.24
CA VAL A 521 24.67 -0.84 -8.03
C VAL A 521 25.89 -1.54 -8.67
N GLY A 522 26.87 -0.77 -9.16
CA GLY A 522 28.16 -1.29 -9.59
C GLY A 522 28.88 -2.10 -8.51
N TYR A 523 28.85 -1.67 -7.25
CA TYR A 523 29.44 -2.43 -6.13
C TYR A 523 28.68 -3.73 -5.87
N PHE A 524 27.35 -3.73 -5.88
CA PHE A 524 26.56 -4.96 -5.78
C PHE A 524 26.88 -5.95 -6.90
N TYR A 525 27.07 -5.46 -8.13
CA TYR A 525 27.48 -6.27 -9.27
C TYR A 525 28.85 -6.92 -9.04
N LEU A 526 29.86 -6.13 -8.69
CA LEU A 526 31.22 -6.62 -8.41
C LEU A 526 31.26 -7.57 -7.20
N ALA A 527 30.42 -7.34 -6.19
CA ALA A 527 30.27 -8.21 -5.03
C ALA A 527 29.51 -9.52 -5.34
N GLY A 528 28.92 -9.67 -6.54
CA GLY A 528 28.09 -10.82 -6.89
C GLY A 528 26.73 -10.86 -6.19
N SER A 529 26.32 -9.76 -5.57
CA SER A 529 25.07 -9.63 -4.79
C SER A 529 24.02 -8.85 -5.60
N TYR A 530 23.65 -9.36 -6.77
CA TYR A 530 22.74 -8.68 -7.70
C TYR A 530 21.73 -9.64 -8.35
N GLU A 531 20.62 -9.09 -8.83
CA GLU A 531 19.68 -9.78 -9.72
C GLU A 531 19.78 -9.17 -11.13
N ALA A 532 19.92 -10.02 -12.15
CA ALA A 532 19.91 -9.63 -13.56
C ALA A 532 18.50 -9.73 -14.12
N ILE A 533 17.87 -8.59 -14.40
CA ILE A 533 16.48 -8.52 -14.87
C ILE A 533 16.44 -8.35 -16.38
N GLY A 534 15.83 -9.29 -17.10
CA GLY A 534 15.72 -9.25 -18.56
C GLY A 534 16.09 -10.59 -19.19
N ASN A 535 16.65 -10.54 -20.39
CA ASN A 535 17.05 -11.70 -21.16
C ASN A 535 18.30 -11.38 -22.02
N PRO A 536 18.97 -12.39 -22.60
CA PRO A 536 20.17 -12.14 -23.40
C PRO A 536 19.93 -11.32 -24.68
N ASP A 537 18.75 -11.39 -25.29
CA ASP A 537 18.42 -10.69 -26.55
C ASP A 537 18.27 -9.16 -26.34
N GLU A 538 17.76 -8.77 -25.18
CA GLU A 538 17.50 -7.38 -24.79
C GLU A 538 18.48 -6.88 -23.72
N GLY A 539 19.49 -7.67 -23.36
CA GLY A 539 20.38 -7.37 -22.24
C GLY A 539 19.69 -7.40 -20.86
N TYR A 540 20.51 -7.17 -19.84
CA TYR A 540 20.06 -7.24 -18.45
C TYR A 540 20.19 -5.87 -17.77
N LEU A 541 19.14 -5.49 -17.06
CA LEU A 541 19.15 -4.42 -16.08
C LEU A 541 19.55 -5.01 -14.73
N ILE A 542 20.57 -4.42 -14.09
CA ILE A 542 21.11 -4.90 -12.82
C ILE A 542 20.44 -4.16 -11.66
N ILE A 543 19.95 -4.92 -10.68
CA ILE A 543 19.44 -4.42 -9.41
C ILE A 543 20.15 -5.11 -8.24
N PRO A 544 20.25 -4.47 -7.06
CA PRO A 544 20.77 -5.12 -5.86
C PRO A 544 19.96 -6.38 -5.50
N ALA A 545 20.62 -7.41 -5.01
CA ALA A 545 19.97 -8.54 -4.36
C ALA A 545 20.29 -8.52 -2.87
N ILE A 546 19.26 -8.42 -2.04
CA ILE A 546 19.38 -8.48 -0.58
C ILE A 546 18.95 -9.88 -0.17
N GLY A 547 19.87 -10.68 0.36
CA GLY A 547 19.52 -11.97 0.95
C GLY A 547 18.65 -11.79 2.19
N SER A 548 17.89 -12.83 2.56
CA SER A 548 17.59 -12.99 3.99
C SER A 548 18.92 -13.18 4.74
N ASP A 549 19.03 -12.82 6.02
CA ASP A 549 20.30 -12.93 6.78
C ASP A 549 20.96 -14.33 6.71
N ASN A 550 20.20 -15.36 6.30
CA ASN A 550 20.70 -16.72 6.04
C ASN A 550 21.35 -16.95 4.66
N ASP A 551 21.04 -16.14 3.63
CA ASP A 551 21.51 -16.37 2.25
C ASP A 551 22.90 -15.79 1.98
N LEU A 552 23.30 -14.72 2.68
CA LEU A 552 24.59 -14.05 2.50
C LEU A 552 25.78 -14.90 2.98
N ARG A 553 25.53 -15.98 3.73
CA ARG A 553 26.55 -16.98 4.10
C ARG A 553 26.63 -18.17 3.14
N GLN A 554 25.69 -18.31 2.20
CA GLN A 554 25.59 -19.50 1.33
C GLN A 554 25.57 -19.21 -0.18
N SER A 555 25.56 -17.95 -0.64
CA SER A 555 25.62 -17.61 -2.07
C SER A 555 27.02 -17.79 -2.70
N LYS A 556 27.57 -19.01 -2.64
CA LYS A 556 28.52 -19.47 -3.66
C LYS A 556 27.73 -20.00 -4.85
N GLY A 557 27.56 -19.16 -5.86
CA GLY A 557 27.01 -19.55 -7.15
C GLY A 557 25.86 -18.64 -7.56
N GLY A 558 26.10 -17.80 -8.56
CA GLY A 558 25.06 -16.98 -9.18
C GLY A 558 23.89 -17.87 -9.60
N VAL A 559 22.73 -17.63 -9.00
CA VAL A 559 21.49 -18.26 -9.43
C VAL A 559 21.01 -17.48 -10.65
N ALA A 560 21.32 -18.00 -11.83
CA ALA A 560 20.52 -17.71 -13.01
C ALA A 560 19.12 -18.31 -12.75
N CYS A 561 18.15 -17.47 -12.41
CA CYS A 561 16.74 -17.88 -12.42
C CYS A 561 16.32 -18.14 -13.87
N LEU A 562 16.47 -19.38 -14.31
CA LEU A 562 15.77 -19.96 -15.45
C LEU A 562 14.53 -20.70 -14.94
N SER A 563 13.36 -20.05 -15.05
CA SER A 563 12.07 -20.64 -15.47
C SER A 563 10.93 -19.64 -15.27
#